data_AF-A0A2A4UDZ2-F1
#
_entry.id   AF-A0A2A4UDZ2-F1
#
_cell.length_a   1.000
_cell.length_b   1.000
_cell.length_c   1.000
_cell.angle_alpha   90.00
_cell.angle_beta   90.00
_cell.angle_gamma   90.00
#
_symmetry.space_group_name_H-M   'P 1'
#
loop_
_entity.id
_entity.type
_entity.pdbx_description
1 polymer ?
#
loop_
_entity_poly.entity_id
_entity_poly.type
_entity_poly.pdbx_seq_one_letter_code
_entity_poly.pdbx_strand_id
1 'polypeptide(L)'
;MNIKPIKTDADYRTALKEIESLMMVKADSPEGEKLDVLTTLIEAHEAKHYPIDMPDPIEAIKFEMEQQELSINDLVPMIGRSNRVYEVLAHKRGLSLNMIRNRNKGLGIPAEVLIQPSIDRNA
;
A
#
# COMPACT_ATOMS: atom_id res chain seq x y z
N MET A 1 -29.33 5.49 19.86
CA MET A 1 -27.93 5.61 19.38
C MET A 1 -27.81 6.90 18.57
N ASN A 2 -26.84 7.77 18.86
CA ASN A 2 -26.64 9.05 18.14
C ASN A 2 -25.27 9.03 17.45
N ILE A 3 -25.23 8.59 16.19
CA ILE A 3 -24.01 8.51 15.37
C ILE A 3 -24.03 9.64 14.34
N LYS A 4 -22.89 10.29 14.16
CA LYS A 4 -22.72 11.36 13.19
C LYS A 4 -21.89 10.87 12.00
N PRO A 5 -22.19 11.34 10.77
CA PRO A 5 -21.34 11.04 9.61
C PRO A 5 -19.97 11.70 9.77
N ILE A 6 -18.92 11.02 9.30
CA ILE A 6 -17.55 11.53 9.28
C ILE A 6 -17.37 12.38 8.02
N LYS A 7 -17.24 13.70 8.18
CA LYS A 7 -17.06 14.65 7.06
C LYS A 7 -15.79 15.46 7.16
N THR A 8 -15.20 15.55 8.35
CA THR A 8 -14.02 16.35 8.64
C THR A 8 -12.99 15.53 9.41
N ASP A 9 -11.73 15.95 9.37
CA ASP A 9 -10.66 15.36 10.20
C ASP A 9 -10.98 15.37 11.70
N ALA A 10 -11.74 16.37 12.16
CA ALA A 10 -12.18 16.44 13.55
C ALA A 10 -13.18 15.31 13.87
N ASP A 11 -14.17 15.09 13.01
CA ASP A 11 -15.12 13.98 13.16
C ASP A 11 -14.39 12.63 13.14
N TYR A 12 -13.41 12.49 12.24
CA TYR A 12 -12.61 11.27 12.09
C TYR A 12 -11.80 10.98 13.37
N ARG A 13 -11.09 11.97 13.91
CA ARG A 13 -10.34 11.83 15.17
C ARG A 13 -11.24 11.55 16.38
N THR A 14 -12.44 12.13 16.41
CA THR A 14 -13.42 11.83 17.46
C THR A 14 -13.91 10.39 17.35
N ALA A 15 -14.24 9.93 16.14
CA ALA A 15 -14.67 8.56 15.91
C ALA A 15 -13.58 7.54 16.28
N LEU A 16 -12.31 7.80 15.94
CA LEU A 16 -11.17 6.95 16.34
C LEU A 16 -11.06 6.81 17.87
N LYS A 17 -11.10 7.92 18.60
CA LYS A 17 -11.07 7.89 20.09
C LYS A 17 -12.23 7.12 20.68
N GLU A 18 -13.40 7.19 20.03
CA GLU A 18 -14.58 6.49 20.47
C GLU A 18 -14.45 4.98 20.23
N ILE A 19 -13.92 4.55 19.09
CA ILE A 19 -13.55 3.15 18.83
C ILE A 19 -12.55 2.64 19.87
N GLU A 20 -11.48 3.39 20.15
CA GLU A 20 -10.47 3.02 21.16
C GLU A 20 -11.11 2.73 22.53
N SER A 21 -12.10 3.54 22.91
CA SER A 21 -12.83 3.35 24.18
C SER A 21 -13.75 2.13 24.18
N LEU A 22 -14.14 1.64 23.00
CA LEU A 22 -15.08 0.55 22.81
C LEU A 22 -14.42 -0.80 22.49
N MET A 23 -13.10 -0.86 22.25
CA MET A 23 -12.44 -2.10 21.78
C MET A 23 -12.57 -3.32 22.73
N MET A 24 -12.87 -3.10 24.01
CA MET A 24 -12.99 -4.17 25.02
C MET A 24 -14.45 -4.55 25.35
N VAL A 25 -15.43 -3.97 24.65
CA VAL A 25 -16.84 -4.29 24.90
C VAL A 25 -17.22 -5.63 24.28
N LYS A 26 -18.32 -6.24 24.76
CA LYS A 26 -18.83 -7.48 24.18
C LYS A 26 -19.50 -7.17 22.84
N ALA A 27 -19.25 -8.00 21.84
CA ALA A 27 -19.80 -7.84 20.50
C ALA A 27 -21.34 -7.76 20.48
N ASP A 28 -22.03 -8.61 21.24
CA ASP A 28 -23.49 -8.66 21.30
C ASP A 28 -24.11 -7.60 22.26
N SER A 29 -23.39 -6.52 22.58
CA SER A 29 -23.90 -5.42 23.41
C SER A 29 -24.27 -4.20 22.56
N PRO A 30 -25.11 -3.29 23.05
CA PRO A 30 -25.39 -2.02 22.36
C PRO A 30 -24.13 -1.20 22.03
N GLU A 31 -23.09 -1.33 22.86
CA GLU A 31 -21.77 -0.73 22.65
C GLU A 31 -20.99 -1.45 21.55
N GLY A 32 -21.12 -2.77 21.42
CA GLY A 32 -20.58 -3.56 20.31
C GLY A 32 -21.22 -3.21 18.97
N GLU A 33 -22.55 -3.11 18.92
CA GLU A 33 -23.27 -2.63 17.74
C GLU A 33 -22.81 -1.23 17.31
N LYS A 34 -22.55 -0.35 18.30
CA LYS A 34 -22.03 0.99 18.04
C LYS A 34 -20.59 0.96 17.51
N LEU A 35 -19.74 0.09 18.05
CA LEU A 35 -18.38 -0.13 17.58
C LEU A 35 -18.37 -0.57 16.10
N ASP A 36 -19.23 -1.51 15.74
CA ASP A 36 -19.33 -2.01 14.36
C ASP A 36 -19.72 -0.89 13.38
N VAL A 37 -20.71 -0.07 13.74
CA VAL A 37 -21.14 1.05 12.88
C VAL A 37 -20.06 2.13 12.77
N LEU A 38 -19.37 2.47 13.87
CA LEU A 38 -18.29 3.46 13.83
C LEU A 38 -17.11 2.96 13.00
N THR A 39 -16.74 1.69 13.13
CA THR A 39 -15.69 1.05 12.31
C THR A 39 -16.05 1.15 10.83
N THR A 40 -17.27 0.78 10.46
CA THR A 40 -17.76 0.86 9.06
C THR A 40 -17.68 2.30 8.52
N LEU A 41 -18.02 3.31 9.32
CA LEU A 41 -17.96 4.71 8.91
C LEU A 41 -16.51 5.20 8.73
N ILE A 42 -15.60 4.77 9.59
CA ILE A 42 -14.17 5.07 9.48
C ILE A 42 -13.59 4.44 8.22
N GLU A 43 -13.82 3.14 7.99
CA GLU A 43 -13.36 2.45 6.78
C GLU A 43 -13.85 3.15 5.51
N ALA A 44 -15.13 3.53 5.46
CA ALA A 44 -15.70 4.25 4.33
C ALA A 44 -15.12 5.67 4.14
N HIS A 45 -14.69 6.31 5.23
CA HIS A 45 -14.01 7.61 5.18
C HIS A 45 -12.56 7.46 4.72
N GLU A 46 -11.82 6.51 5.28
CA GLU A 46 -10.43 6.19 4.93
C GLU A 46 -10.30 5.75 3.47
N ALA A 47 -11.18 4.87 2.99
CA ALA A 47 -11.17 4.45 1.59
C ALA A 47 -11.29 5.62 0.59
N LYS A 48 -11.89 6.74 1.00
CA LYS A 48 -12.03 7.96 0.17
C LYS A 48 -10.88 8.94 0.32
N HIS A 49 -10.29 9.05 1.51
CA HIS A 49 -9.33 10.11 1.84
C HIS A 49 -7.89 9.61 1.99
N TYR A 50 -7.73 8.35 2.37
CA TYR A 50 -6.47 7.63 2.54
C TYR A 50 -6.53 6.29 1.79
N PRO A 51 -6.73 6.30 0.46
CA PRO A 51 -6.70 5.07 -0.31
C PRO A 51 -5.38 4.36 -0.04
N ILE A 52 -5.45 3.03 0.17
CA ILE A 52 -4.24 2.20 0.19
C ILE A 52 -3.76 2.13 -1.25
N ASP A 53 -2.94 3.10 -1.63
CA ASP A 53 -2.27 3.09 -2.93
C ASP A 53 -1.37 1.85 -2.99
N MET A 54 -1.27 1.27 -4.18
CA MET A 54 -0.32 0.19 -4.39
C MET A 54 1.10 0.71 -4.09
N PRO A 55 1.99 -0.16 -3.58
CA PRO A 55 3.36 0.26 -3.34
C PRO A 55 4.01 0.73 -4.64
N ASP A 56 4.91 1.71 -4.53
CA ASP A 56 5.71 2.12 -5.69
C ASP A 56 6.42 0.89 -6.29
N PRO A 57 6.43 0.72 -7.62
CA PRO A 57 6.97 -0.47 -8.27
C PRO A 57 8.45 -0.71 -7.96
N ILE A 58 9.24 0.33 -7.69
CA ILE A 58 10.65 0.21 -7.35
C ILE A 58 10.81 -0.19 -5.88
N GLU A 59 10.01 0.39 -4.98
CA GLU A 59 9.98 -0.02 -3.58
C GLU A 59 9.52 -1.47 -3.43
N ALA A 60 8.55 -1.94 -4.22
CA ALA A 60 8.17 -3.34 -4.28
C ALA A 60 9.31 -4.25 -4.74
N ILE A 61 10.11 -3.82 -5.73
CA ILE A 61 11.30 -4.58 -6.16
C ILE A 61 12.35 -4.65 -5.05
N LYS A 62 12.63 -3.53 -4.36
CA LYS A 62 13.59 -3.50 -3.25
C LYS A 62 13.14 -4.38 -2.09
N PHE A 63 11.86 -4.35 -1.76
CA PHE A 63 11.27 -5.20 -0.74
C PHE A 63 11.47 -6.69 -1.07
N GLU A 64 11.19 -7.10 -2.32
CA GLU A 64 11.45 -8.48 -2.75
C GLU A 64 12.94 -8.83 -2.74
N MET A 65 13.83 -7.88 -3.10
CA MET A 65 15.27 -8.10 -2.98
C MET A 65 15.69 -8.36 -1.53
N GLU A 66 15.15 -7.63 -0.57
CA GLU A 66 15.43 -7.83 0.85
C GLU A 66 14.89 -9.18 1.35
N GLN A 67 13.63 -9.48 1.04
CA GLN A 67 12.96 -10.71 1.46
C GLN A 67 13.61 -11.99 0.89
N GLN A 68 14.18 -11.90 -0.31
CA GLN A 68 14.80 -13.03 -1.02
C GLN A 68 16.34 -12.97 -1.00
N GLU A 69 16.93 -12.04 -0.25
CA GLU A 69 18.38 -11.81 -0.16
C GLU A 69 19.07 -11.62 -1.54
N LEU A 70 18.38 -11.01 -2.50
CA LEU A 70 18.87 -10.83 -3.86
C LEU A 70 19.82 -9.65 -3.98
N SER A 71 20.92 -9.87 -4.70
CA SER A 71 21.84 -8.81 -5.09
C SER A 71 21.44 -8.15 -6.42
N ILE A 72 22.09 -7.04 -6.73
CA ILE A 72 21.94 -6.35 -8.03
C ILE A 72 22.31 -7.28 -9.20
N ASN A 73 23.26 -8.20 -9.01
CA ASN A 73 23.66 -9.14 -10.04
C ASN A 73 22.55 -10.15 -10.35
N ASP A 74 21.74 -10.50 -9.35
CA ASP A 74 20.61 -11.44 -9.51
C ASP A 74 19.43 -10.82 -10.27
N LEU A 75 19.38 -9.48 -10.33
CA LEU A 75 18.40 -8.76 -11.15
C LEU A 75 18.82 -8.62 -12.62
N VAL A 76 20.08 -8.88 -12.97
CA VAL A 76 20.57 -8.74 -14.35
C VAL A 76 19.80 -9.60 -15.35
N PRO A 77 19.45 -10.87 -15.06
CA PRO A 77 18.61 -11.68 -15.95
C PRO A 77 17.21 -11.10 -16.16
N MET A 78 16.65 -10.40 -15.17
CA MET A 78 15.27 -9.89 -15.19
C MET A 78 15.17 -8.48 -15.79
N ILE A 79 16.22 -7.67 -15.65
CA ILE A 79 16.24 -6.24 -16.01
C ILE A 79 17.19 -5.97 -17.19
N GLY A 80 18.30 -6.68 -17.29
CA GLY A 80 19.40 -6.45 -18.23
C GLY A 80 20.67 -6.00 -17.52
N ARG A 81 21.62 -5.42 -18.27
CA ARG A 81 22.96 -5.03 -17.74
C ARG A 81 22.89 -4.23 -16.43
N SER A 82 23.90 -4.37 -15.57
CA SER A 82 23.95 -3.75 -14.24
C SER A 82 23.66 -2.25 -14.25
N ASN A 83 24.19 -1.48 -15.22
CA ASN A 83 23.87 -0.04 -15.35
C ASN A 83 22.36 0.22 -15.43
N ARG A 84 21.62 -0.64 -16.14
CA ARG A 84 20.17 -0.52 -16.27
C ARG A 84 19.43 -0.93 -15.00
N VAL A 85 19.98 -1.87 -14.23
CA VAL A 85 19.46 -2.20 -12.88
C VAL A 85 19.54 -0.97 -11.99
N TYR A 86 20.71 -0.30 -11.93
CA TYR A 86 20.88 0.93 -11.15
C TYR A 86 19.97 2.06 -11.61
N GLU A 87 19.82 2.28 -12.92
CA GLU A 87 18.90 3.30 -13.45
C GLU A 87 17.45 3.06 -13.01
N VAL A 88 17.01 1.80 -13.04
CA VAL A 88 15.65 1.42 -12.61
C VAL A 88 15.48 1.61 -11.11
N LEU A 89 16.40 1.09 -10.29
CA LEU A 89 16.32 1.24 -8.82
C LEU A 89 16.41 2.70 -8.36
N ALA A 90 17.03 3.55 -9.17
CA ALA A 90 17.13 5.00 -8.95
C ALA A 90 15.99 5.80 -9.59
N HIS A 91 14.91 5.16 -10.09
CA HIS A 91 13.76 5.80 -10.73
C HIS A 91 14.09 6.61 -12.01
N LYS A 92 15.33 6.57 -12.51
CA LYS A 92 15.76 7.27 -13.73
C LYS A 92 15.20 6.66 -15.00
N ARG A 93 14.67 5.44 -14.91
CA ARG A 93 14.09 4.70 -16.03
C ARG A 93 12.90 3.87 -15.57
N GLY A 94 11.76 4.08 -16.22
CA GLY A 94 10.58 3.24 -16.04
C GLY A 94 10.77 1.80 -16.51
N LEU A 95 9.90 0.91 -16.02
CA LEU A 95 9.93 -0.50 -16.35
C LEU A 95 9.40 -0.74 -17.78
N SER A 96 10.15 -1.50 -18.59
CA SER A 96 9.62 -1.97 -19.88
C SER A 96 8.68 -3.16 -19.69
N LEU A 97 7.74 -3.37 -20.62
CA LEU A 97 6.80 -4.51 -20.58
C LEU A 97 7.49 -5.87 -20.39
N ASN A 98 8.65 -6.09 -21.02
CA ASN A 98 9.39 -7.33 -20.84
C ASN A 98 9.95 -7.46 -19.41
N MET A 99 10.42 -6.37 -18.81
CA MET A 99 10.88 -6.39 -17.43
C MET A 99 9.72 -6.63 -16.45
N ILE A 100 8.55 -6.04 -16.71
CA ILE A 100 7.33 -6.27 -15.92
C ILE A 100 6.96 -7.76 -15.95
N ARG A 101 6.90 -8.38 -17.14
CA ARG A 101 6.61 -9.81 -17.29
C ARG A 101 7.63 -10.70 -16.59
N ASN A 102 8.91 -10.38 -16.71
CA ASN A 102 9.97 -11.18 -16.10
C ASN A 102 9.91 -11.11 -14.56
N ARG A 103 9.60 -9.95 -13.99
CA ARG A 103 9.49 -9.77 -12.53
C ARG A 103 8.20 -10.35 -11.97
N ASN A 104 7.09 -10.27 -12.69
CA ASN A 104 5.87 -10.95 -12.27
C ASN A 104 6.09 -12.46 -12.19
N LYS A 105 6.83 -13.05 -13.14
CA LYS A 105 7.18 -14.48 -13.11
C LYS A 105 8.30 -14.82 -12.12
N GLY A 106 9.29 -13.95 -11.96
CA GLY A 106 10.52 -14.23 -11.20
C GLY A 106 10.47 -13.82 -9.74
N LEU A 107 9.85 -12.67 -9.43
CA LEU A 107 9.74 -12.10 -8.08
C LEU A 107 8.32 -12.21 -7.51
N GLY A 108 7.34 -12.67 -8.30
CA GLY A 108 5.95 -12.78 -7.85
C GLY A 108 5.21 -11.44 -7.69
N ILE A 109 5.84 -10.32 -8.02
CA ILE A 109 5.24 -8.98 -7.86
C ILE A 109 4.03 -8.85 -8.80
N PRO A 110 2.84 -8.47 -8.32
CA PRO A 110 1.66 -8.28 -9.16
C PRO A 110 1.92 -7.29 -10.29
N ALA A 111 1.42 -7.60 -11.49
CA ALA A 111 1.61 -6.73 -12.65
C ALA A 111 0.98 -5.34 -12.44
N GLU A 112 -0.13 -5.26 -11.68
CA GLU A 112 -0.82 -4.02 -11.33
C GLU A 112 0.08 -3.04 -10.57
N VAL A 113 0.94 -3.56 -9.67
CA VAL A 113 1.97 -2.79 -8.96
C VAL A 113 3.04 -2.32 -9.94
N LEU A 114 3.52 -3.22 -10.81
CA LEU A 114 4.64 -2.95 -11.72
C LEU A 114 4.32 -2.03 -12.92
N ILE A 115 3.03 -1.90 -13.27
CA ILE A 115 2.57 -1.06 -14.40
C ILE A 115 2.40 0.41 -13.98
N GLN A 116 2.38 0.70 -12.67
CA GLN A 116 2.26 2.06 -12.19
C GLN A 116 3.43 2.94 -12.68
N PRO A 117 3.20 4.25 -12.92
CA PRO A 117 4.29 5.18 -13.13
C PRO A 117 5.19 5.15 -11.89
N SER A 118 6.49 4.88 -12.07
CA SER A 118 7.46 5.05 -10.98
C SER A 118 7.46 6.53 -10.60
N ILE A 119 7.07 6.85 -9.37
CA ILE A 119 6.96 8.25 -8.92
C ILE A 119 8.39 8.74 -8.66
N ASP A 120 8.86 9.72 -9.42
CA ASP A 120 10.14 10.35 -9.13
C ASP A 120 9.99 11.19 -7.85
N ARG A 121 10.36 10.62 -6.70
CA ARG A 121 10.24 11.29 -5.38
C ARG A 121 11.18 12.49 -5.21
N ASN A 122 11.94 12.85 -6.25
CA ASN A 122 12.86 13.99 -6.26
C ASN A 122 12.39 15.17 -7.15
N ALA A 123 11.15 15.14 -7.66
CA ALA A 123 10.56 16.24 -8.44
C ALA A 123 9.74 17.22 -7.59
#